data_AF-K7YVY5-F1
#
_entry.id   AF-K7YVY5-F1
#
_cell.length_a   1.000
_cell.length_b   1.000
_cell.length_c   1.000
_cell.angle_alpha   90.00
_cell.angle_beta   90.00
_cell.angle_gamma   90.00
#
_symmetry.space_group_name_H-M   'P 1'
#
loop_
_entity.id
_entity.type
_entity.pdbx_description
1 polymer ?
#
loop_
_entity_poly.entity_id
_entity_poly.type
_entity_poly.pdbx_seq_one_letter_code
_entity_poly.pdbx_strand_id
1 'polypeptide(L)'
;MLGVAQEITSSDANTSVNAAAVGLSKASLQVGGRYFISADALNVRSSNSTTASNIVGKLSINDEVEVYDLLNEATPLVQIKIIKSASVKADAAAELFVSKDYLSAKQLQTAASKYFVIQNVATEKTRVYERCTESPSCAHKLVMETEMVVGRPEEGTKTDPHAFKTWLGHARISEWIKFYQDGQGHYPHWYKSGQDLKTIPGPITDGMSKLVSSRKWMVDDAQGNSTIYGAFGWYAAKITPADEINGMNYQWMHGTMGWGKDGAAAIELTRGFFMNMFSNPGSAGCTRLENRAIAYLRSILAPGTDIYRVYARESTREAEVTTGIFKKKTTPMPRYAHNFEKPMVWNYILLTDGAQRSGGLSADAKNIIDKAIPVIDGQNVIERGTYDVDQYPNANELNYVKSAASGKSGDRYKIDSGWEKDAAKTNFTGYFLVDEGRFIDYKHPDRAATKGVIRVSGLADFRDSVPEFLATSGKHNPPKINYRTENENDSTRRGGN
;
A
#
# COMPACT_ATOMS: atom_id res chain seq x y z
N MET A 1 -54.87 19.06 25.40
CA MET A 1 -54.76 18.72 23.97
C MET A 1 -54.12 19.89 23.25
N LEU A 2 -53.13 19.60 22.38
CA LEU A 2 -52.52 20.48 21.37
C LEU A 2 -51.72 21.67 21.96
N GLY A 3 -50.41 21.80 21.83
CA GLY A 3 -49.50 21.36 20.79
C GLY A 3 -48.74 22.61 20.32
N VAL A 4 -47.73 23.05 21.08
CA VAL A 4 -46.87 24.18 20.72
C VAL A 4 -45.61 23.61 20.08
N ALA A 5 -45.50 23.81 18.78
CA ALA A 5 -44.28 23.59 18.02
C ALA A 5 -43.25 24.65 18.44
N GLN A 6 -42.03 24.19 18.76
CA GLN A 6 -40.87 25.06 18.87
C GLN A 6 -39.78 24.50 17.97
N GLU A 7 -39.38 25.34 17.02
CA GLU A 7 -38.29 25.13 16.07
C GLU A 7 -37.00 24.75 16.80
N ILE A 8 -36.40 23.63 16.39
CA ILE A 8 -34.99 23.34 16.69
C ILE A 8 -34.22 23.69 15.42
N THR A 9 -33.56 24.83 15.48
CA THR A 9 -32.55 25.29 14.53
C THR A 9 -31.47 24.23 14.36
N SER A 10 -31.31 23.74 13.14
CA SER A 10 -30.22 22.85 12.74
C SER A 10 -28.93 23.66 12.56
N SER A 11 -28.12 23.70 13.60
CA SER A 11 -26.69 24.04 13.51
C SER A 11 -25.93 23.01 14.33
N ASP A 12 -25.26 22.09 13.64
CA ASP A 12 -23.98 21.46 14.03
C ASP A 12 -23.78 20.15 13.25
N ALA A 13 -23.59 20.30 11.93
CA ALA A 13 -23.02 19.27 11.07
C ALA A 13 -21.54 19.60 10.82
N ASN A 14 -20.67 19.39 11.82
CA ASN A 14 -19.22 19.28 11.60
C ASN A 14 -18.42 18.81 12.83
N THR A 15 -18.91 17.80 13.55
CA THR A 15 -18.05 17.04 14.47
C THR A 15 -17.44 15.86 13.72
N SER A 16 -16.14 15.99 13.42
CA SER A 16 -15.27 14.89 13.04
C SER A 16 -15.43 13.73 14.02
N VAL A 17 -16.06 12.64 13.59
CA VAL A 17 -16.09 11.40 14.36
C VAL A 17 -14.77 10.66 14.13
N ASN A 18 -13.68 11.20 14.67
CA ASN A 18 -12.75 10.31 15.34
C ASN A 18 -13.60 9.65 16.43
N ALA A 19 -13.77 8.34 16.38
CA ALA A 19 -14.25 7.62 17.55
C ALA A 19 -13.25 7.96 18.66
N ALA A 20 -13.58 8.96 19.49
CA ALA A 20 -12.84 9.24 20.70
C ALA A 20 -12.84 7.90 21.44
N ALA A 21 -11.64 7.35 21.66
CA ALA A 21 -11.48 6.20 22.53
C ALA A 21 -12.29 6.49 23.79
N VAL A 22 -13.39 5.76 23.98
CA VAL A 22 -14.14 5.80 25.25
C VAL A 22 -13.25 5.02 26.21
N GLY A 23 -12.17 5.66 26.64
CA GLY A 23 -11.19 5.06 27.54
C GLY A 23 -11.93 4.64 28.79
N LEU A 24 -11.97 3.34 29.03
CA LEU A 24 -12.48 2.81 30.29
C LEU A 24 -11.64 3.37 31.43
N SER A 25 -12.29 3.85 32.49
CA SER A 25 -11.57 4.23 33.71
C SER A 25 -10.89 2.99 34.27
N LYS A 26 -9.71 3.13 34.89
CA LYS A 26 -8.95 1.99 35.44
C LYS A 26 -9.78 1.19 36.47
N ALA A 27 -10.69 1.88 37.17
CA ALA A 27 -11.65 1.30 38.12
C ALA A 27 -12.74 0.42 37.45
N SER A 28 -12.96 0.57 36.14
CA SER A 28 -13.89 -0.27 35.37
C SER A 28 -13.21 -1.48 34.71
N LEU A 29 -11.88 -1.55 34.78
CA LEU A 29 -11.12 -2.71 34.34
C LEU A 29 -11.09 -3.75 35.45
N GLN A 30 -11.24 -5.03 35.09
CA GLN A 30 -11.21 -6.16 36.00
C GLN A 30 -10.05 -7.08 35.62
N VAL A 31 -9.27 -7.51 36.61
CA VAL A 31 -8.30 -8.58 36.43
C VAL A 31 -9.04 -9.85 36.01
N GLY A 32 -8.55 -10.53 34.97
CA GLY A 32 -9.22 -11.64 34.29
C GLY A 32 -10.30 -11.20 33.28
N GLY A 33 -10.59 -9.90 33.19
CA GLY A 33 -11.54 -9.35 32.22
C GLY A 33 -10.96 -9.35 30.80
N ARG A 34 -11.82 -9.62 29.82
CA ARG A 34 -11.48 -9.58 28.39
C ARG A 34 -11.88 -8.24 27.78
N TYR A 35 -10.96 -7.67 27.02
CA TYR A 35 -11.07 -6.36 26.41
C TYR A 35 -10.59 -6.39 24.97
N PHE A 36 -11.11 -5.45 24.19
CA PHE A 36 -10.75 -5.21 22.81
C PHE A 36 -9.91 -3.94 22.72
N ILE A 37 -8.92 -3.96 21.83
CA ILE A 37 -8.12 -2.76 21.57
C ILE A 37 -8.97 -1.73 20.83
N SER A 38 -8.99 -0.50 21.35
CA SER A 38 -9.80 0.60 20.84
C SER A 38 -9.01 1.59 19.97
N ALA A 39 -7.74 1.30 19.70
CA ALA A 39 -6.86 2.11 18.85
C ALA A 39 -6.46 1.33 17.58
N ASP A 40 -6.26 2.05 16.47
CA ASP A 40 -5.79 1.44 15.21
C ASP A 40 -4.42 0.76 15.36
N ALA A 41 -3.57 1.33 16.21
CA ALA A 41 -2.26 0.77 16.54
C ALA A 41 -1.90 1.09 18.00
N LEU A 42 -1.84 0.07 18.85
CA LEU A 42 -1.48 0.18 20.26
C LEU A 42 -0.16 -0.54 20.53
N ASN A 43 0.86 0.18 21.00
CA ASN A 43 2.14 -0.42 21.37
C ASN A 43 1.97 -1.44 22.48
N VAL A 44 2.47 -2.66 22.25
CA VAL A 44 2.69 -3.70 23.26
C VAL A 44 4.12 -3.61 23.73
N ARG A 45 4.31 -3.70 25.04
CA ARG A 45 5.61 -3.47 25.68
C ARG A 45 6.01 -4.66 26.54
N SER A 46 7.31 -4.95 26.62
CA SER A 46 7.87 -6.02 27.47
C SER A 46 8.11 -5.61 28.92
N SER A 47 7.90 -4.34 29.25
CA SER A 47 8.03 -3.85 30.63
C SER A 47 7.06 -2.70 30.91
N ASN A 48 6.81 -2.45 32.19
CA ASN A 48 6.01 -1.32 32.67
C ASN A 48 6.76 0.02 32.58
N SER A 49 7.17 0.39 31.37
CA SER A 49 7.81 1.67 31.05
C SER A 49 7.27 2.20 29.74
N THR A 50 7.20 3.52 29.58
CA THR A 50 6.74 4.16 28.33
C THR A 50 7.87 4.41 27.33
N THR A 51 9.11 4.04 27.66
CA THR A 51 10.30 4.19 26.79
C THR A 51 10.16 3.44 25.46
N ALA A 52 10.65 3.98 24.35
CA ALA A 52 10.48 3.34 23.03
C ALA A 52 11.19 1.98 22.90
N SER A 53 12.25 1.75 23.67
CA SER A 53 13.11 0.55 23.59
C SER A 53 12.45 -0.76 24.05
N ASN A 54 11.32 -0.70 24.76
CA ASN A 54 10.64 -1.89 25.26
C ASN A 54 9.42 -2.30 24.44
N ILE A 55 9.18 -1.66 23.30
CA ILE A 55 8.05 -1.98 22.42
C ILE A 55 8.35 -3.29 21.69
N VAL A 56 7.53 -4.32 21.91
CA VAL A 56 7.67 -5.65 21.30
C VAL A 56 6.68 -5.90 20.16
N GLY A 57 5.73 -4.99 19.94
CA GLY A 57 4.77 -5.08 18.85
C GLY A 57 3.70 -4.00 18.92
N LYS A 58 2.72 -4.07 18.02
CA LYS A 58 1.53 -3.22 18.03
C LYS A 58 0.28 -4.06 17.83
N LEU A 59 -0.66 -4.00 18.76
CA LEU A 59 -2.00 -4.57 18.58
C LEU A 59 -2.83 -3.63 17.72
N SER A 60 -3.72 -4.23 16.94
CA SER A 60 -4.64 -3.49 16.07
C SER A 60 -6.02 -3.40 16.72
N ILE A 61 -6.87 -2.52 16.20
CA ILE A 61 -8.25 -2.39 16.65
C ILE A 61 -8.97 -3.75 16.66
N ASN A 62 -9.71 -4.02 17.74
CA ASN A 62 -10.42 -5.28 17.99
C ASN A 62 -9.55 -6.53 18.22
N ASP A 63 -8.24 -6.40 18.34
CA ASP A 63 -7.45 -7.45 18.98
C ASP A 63 -7.94 -7.65 20.43
N GLU A 64 -7.99 -8.90 20.87
CA GLU A 64 -8.55 -9.31 22.15
C GLU A 64 -7.43 -9.60 23.15
N VAL A 65 -7.55 -9.00 24.33
CA VAL A 65 -6.59 -9.15 25.42
C VAL A 65 -7.34 -9.43 26.72
N GLU A 66 -6.71 -10.17 27.61
CA GLU A 66 -7.14 -10.37 28.98
C GLU A 66 -6.25 -9.53 29.90
N VAL A 67 -6.85 -8.74 30.79
CA VAL A 67 -6.08 -7.96 31.78
C VAL A 67 -5.60 -8.90 32.87
N TYR A 68 -4.29 -8.95 33.09
CA TYR A 68 -3.66 -9.81 34.09
C TYR A 68 -3.30 -9.06 35.38
N ASP A 69 -2.84 -7.81 35.27
CA ASP A 69 -2.56 -6.93 36.40
C ASP A 69 -2.87 -5.47 36.03
N LEU A 70 -3.57 -4.76 36.92
CA LEU A 70 -3.89 -3.34 36.74
C LEU A 70 -2.74 -2.41 37.10
N LEU A 71 -1.72 -2.92 37.82
CA LEU A 71 -0.61 -2.14 38.36
C LEU A 71 -1.12 -1.00 39.28
N ASN A 72 -0.21 -0.20 39.83
CA ASN A 72 -0.61 0.93 40.68
C ASN A 72 -1.36 2.03 39.87
N GLU A 73 -2.15 2.86 40.55
CA GLU A 73 -2.95 3.91 39.90
C GLU A 73 -2.11 4.92 39.10
N ALA A 74 -0.91 5.23 39.58
CA ALA A 74 0.02 6.16 38.92
C ALA A 74 0.55 5.64 37.58
N THR A 75 0.44 4.34 37.33
CA THR A 75 0.94 3.71 36.09
C THR A 75 -0.11 3.83 34.97
N PRO A 76 0.23 4.36 33.78
CA PRO A 76 -0.73 4.46 32.67
C PRO A 76 -0.94 3.13 31.91
N LEU A 77 -0.12 2.13 32.19
CA LEU A 77 -0.15 0.80 31.61
C LEU A 77 -0.91 -0.20 32.49
N VAL A 78 -1.32 -1.31 31.86
CA VAL A 78 -1.81 -2.53 32.50
C VAL A 78 -1.09 -3.72 31.88
N GLN A 79 -0.88 -4.78 32.67
CA GLN A 79 -0.34 -6.05 32.19
C GLN A 79 -1.46 -6.87 31.56
N ILE A 80 -1.17 -7.51 30.43
CA ILE A 80 -2.15 -8.27 29.65
C ILE A 80 -1.63 -9.64 29.25
N LYS A 81 -2.55 -10.50 28.86
CA LYS A 81 -2.32 -11.66 28.00
C LYS A 81 -3.05 -11.44 26.68
N ILE A 82 -2.39 -11.69 25.56
CA ILE A 82 -3.04 -11.59 24.25
C ILE A 82 -3.86 -12.88 24.04
N ILE A 83 -5.17 -12.73 23.82
CA ILE A 83 -6.08 -13.83 23.54
C ILE A 83 -6.18 -14.04 22.03
N LYS A 84 -6.34 -12.93 21.29
CA LYS A 84 -6.45 -12.94 19.83
C LYS A 84 -5.77 -11.69 19.27
N SER A 85 -4.74 -11.90 18.46
CA SER A 85 -4.16 -10.82 17.66
C SER A 85 -3.67 -11.38 16.34
N ALA A 86 -3.80 -10.57 15.29
CA ALA A 86 -3.19 -10.86 13.99
C ALA A 86 -1.73 -10.41 13.91
N SER A 87 -1.30 -9.46 14.76
CA SER A 87 -0.02 -8.75 14.61
C SER A 87 1.00 -8.98 15.72
N VAL A 88 0.59 -9.47 16.90
CA VAL A 88 1.50 -9.75 18.03
C VAL A 88 1.21 -11.12 18.61
N LYS A 89 2.23 -11.96 18.74
CA LYS A 89 2.09 -13.27 19.38
C LYS A 89 1.90 -13.12 20.89
N ALA A 90 1.15 -14.03 21.49
CA ALA A 90 0.91 -14.04 22.94
C ALA A 90 2.16 -14.27 23.79
N ASP A 91 3.20 -14.86 23.21
CA ASP A 91 4.49 -15.16 23.83
C ASP A 91 5.61 -14.20 23.41
N ALA A 92 5.27 -13.03 22.85
CA ALA A 92 6.26 -12.06 22.37
C ALA A 92 7.23 -11.57 23.48
N ALA A 93 6.84 -11.65 24.74
CA ALA A 93 7.69 -11.46 25.91
C ALA A 93 7.10 -12.21 27.12
N ALA A 94 7.88 -12.36 28.19
CA ALA A 94 7.41 -12.98 29.43
C ALA A 94 6.24 -12.20 30.06
N GLU A 95 6.27 -10.88 29.93
CA GLU A 95 5.22 -9.98 30.38
C GLU A 95 4.89 -8.98 29.28
N LEU A 96 3.60 -8.68 29.11
CA LEU A 96 3.11 -7.78 28.07
C LEU A 96 2.30 -6.66 28.70
N PHE A 97 2.56 -5.43 28.27
CA PHE A 97 1.91 -4.23 28.79
C PHE A 97 1.34 -3.37 27.67
N VAL A 98 0.16 -2.81 27.90
CA VAL A 98 -0.52 -1.87 27.01
C VAL A 98 -1.11 -0.71 27.80
N SER A 99 -1.38 0.42 27.14
CA SER A 99 -2.04 1.55 27.80
C SER A 99 -3.51 1.25 28.05
N LYS A 100 -3.95 1.49 29.29
CA LYS A 100 -5.33 1.24 29.74
C LYS A 100 -6.38 2.00 28.94
N ASP A 101 -6.00 3.18 28.44
CA ASP A 101 -6.93 4.15 27.85
C ASP A 101 -7.45 3.68 26.49
N TYR A 102 -6.85 2.60 25.97
CA TYR A 102 -7.20 2.00 24.69
C TYR A 102 -7.81 0.60 24.83
N LEU A 103 -8.34 0.26 26.01
CA LEU A 103 -9.10 -0.96 26.24
C LEU A 103 -10.60 -0.66 26.22
N SER A 104 -11.35 -1.48 25.50
CA SER A 104 -12.81 -1.42 25.38
C SER A 104 -13.43 -2.74 25.83
N ALA A 105 -14.50 -2.69 26.62
CA ALA A 105 -15.24 -3.88 27.04
C ALA A 105 -16.07 -4.50 25.88
N LYS A 106 -16.21 -3.78 24.77
CA LYS A 106 -16.95 -4.22 23.59
C LYS A 106 -16.08 -4.08 22.35
N GLN A 107 -16.26 -4.98 21.40
CA GLN A 107 -15.66 -4.84 20.09
C GLN A 107 -16.12 -3.52 19.48
N LEU A 108 -15.18 -2.71 19.00
CA LEU A 108 -15.50 -1.46 18.32
C LEU A 108 -16.02 -1.75 16.92
N GLN A 109 -17.17 -1.16 16.61
CA GLN A 109 -17.56 -0.93 15.23
C GLN A 109 -16.81 0.30 14.75
N THR A 110 -15.68 0.10 14.08
CA THR A 110 -15.03 1.19 13.35
C THR A 110 -15.79 1.45 12.07
N ALA A 111 -16.06 2.73 11.79
CA ALA A 111 -16.45 3.11 10.44
C ALA A 111 -15.31 2.70 9.49
N ALA A 112 -15.63 1.96 8.43
CA ALA A 112 -14.64 1.60 7.43
C ALA A 112 -13.98 2.88 6.88
N SER A 113 -12.66 2.85 6.66
CA SER A 113 -11.95 4.00 6.06
C SER A 113 -12.64 4.41 4.77
N LYS A 114 -12.81 5.71 4.54
CA LYS A 114 -13.42 6.27 3.32
C LYS A 114 -12.82 5.67 2.06
N TYR A 115 -11.51 5.43 2.08
CA TYR A 115 -10.77 4.86 0.97
C TYR A 115 -10.24 3.47 1.30
N PHE A 116 -10.03 2.66 0.26
CA PHE A 116 -9.25 1.42 0.33
C PHE A 116 -8.38 1.29 -0.92
N VAL A 117 -7.36 0.46 -0.82
CA VAL A 117 -6.36 0.25 -1.89
C VAL A 117 -6.48 -1.16 -2.42
N ILE A 118 -6.42 -1.31 -3.75
CA ILE A 118 -6.17 -2.59 -4.41
C ILE A 118 -4.84 -2.51 -5.14
N GLN A 119 -3.92 -3.41 -4.78
CA GLN A 119 -2.64 -3.60 -5.46
C GLN A 119 -2.70 -4.89 -6.27
N ASN A 120 -2.82 -4.79 -7.59
CA ASN A 120 -2.75 -5.94 -8.46
C ASN A 120 -1.29 -6.26 -8.80
N VAL A 121 -0.74 -7.25 -8.13
CA VAL A 121 0.65 -7.71 -8.27
C VAL A 121 0.91 -8.25 -9.67
N ALA A 122 -0.10 -8.83 -10.32
CA ALA A 122 0.02 -9.43 -11.65
C ALA A 122 0.32 -8.37 -12.73
N THR A 123 -0.31 -7.20 -12.62
CA THR A 123 -0.23 -6.07 -13.57
C THR A 123 0.65 -4.93 -13.06
N GLU A 124 1.20 -5.05 -11.85
CA GLU A 124 1.98 -4.02 -11.17
C GLU A 124 1.25 -2.66 -11.07
N LYS A 125 -0.06 -2.68 -10.78
CA LYS A 125 -0.91 -1.49 -10.61
C LYS A 125 -1.37 -1.33 -9.17
N THR A 126 -1.33 -0.09 -8.66
CA THR A 126 -2.00 0.32 -7.42
C THR A 126 -3.19 1.21 -7.76
N ARG A 127 -4.37 0.88 -7.21
CA ARG A 127 -5.61 1.64 -7.38
C ARG A 127 -6.20 1.99 -6.03
N VAL A 128 -6.69 3.20 -5.89
CA VAL A 128 -7.41 3.67 -4.70
C VAL A 128 -8.86 3.90 -5.07
N TYR A 129 -9.75 3.39 -4.24
CA TYR A 129 -11.19 3.55 -4.41
C TYR A 129 -11.80 4.25 -3.21
N GLU A 130 -12.73 5.15 -3.49
CA GLU A 130 -13.68 5.65 -2.50
C GLU A 130 -14.78 4.60 -2.31
N ARG A 131 -14.97 4.17 -1.06
CA ARG A 131 -16.00 3.19 -0.69
C ARG A 131 -17.36 3.79 -1.01
N CYS A 132 -18.17 2.99 -1.69
CA CYS A 132 -19.59 3.28 -1.83
C CYS A 132 -20.31 2.66 -0.63
N THR A 133 -21.15 3.46 0.03
CA THR A 133 -21.83 3.11 1.28
C THR A 133 -23.35 3.07 1.14
N GLU A 134 -23.88 3.37 -0.06
CA GLU A 134 -25.31 3.38 -0.34
C GLU A 134 -25.93 1.97 -0.28
N SER A 135 -25.21 0.97 -0.80
CA SER A 135 -25.59 -0.43 -0.70
C SER A 135 -24.37 -1.36 -0.77
N PRO A 136 -24.42 -2.59 -0.23
CA PRO A 136 -23.32 -3.55 -0.35
C PRO A 136 -22.94 -3.87 -1.80
N SER A 137 -23.88 -3.68 -2.73
CA SER A 137 -23.72 -3.98 -4.15
C SER A 137 -23.47 -2.75 -5.03
N CYS A 138 -23.25 -1.56 -4.47
CA CYS A 138 -22.90 -0.40 -5.27
C CYS A 138 -21.43 -0.42 -5.67
N ALA A 139 -21.12 0.11 -6.86
CA ALA A 139 -19.76 0.15 -7.34
C ALA A 139 -18.96 1.25 -6.62
N HIS A 140 -17.70 0.98 -6.32
CA HIS A 140 -16.79 1.96 -5.75
C HIS A 140 -16.28 2.90 -6.84
N LYS A 141 -15.84 4.10 -6.42
CA LYS A 141 -15.34 5.13 -7.32
C LYS A 141 -13.81 5.11 -7.32
N LEU A 142 -13.18 4.89 -8.47
CA LEU A 142 -11.74 5.04 -8.60
C LEU A 142 -11.36 6.51 -8.37
N VAL A 143 -10.41 6.76 -7.46
CA VAL A 143 -9.89 8.09 -7.16
C VAL A 143 -8.41 8.27 -7.52
N MET A 144 -7.72 7.16 -7.79
CA MET A 144 -6.33 7.15 -8.26
C MET A 144 -5.99 5.78 -8.86
N GLU A 145 -5.31 5.76 -10.00
CA GLU A 145 -4.54 4.64 -10.53
C GLU A 145 -3.08 5.06 -10.70
N THR A 146 -2.14 4.16 -10.40
CA THR A 146 -0.70 4.36 -10.67
C THR A 146 0.02 3.04 -10.87
N GLU A 147 1.13 3.09 -11.59
CA GLU A 147 2.11 2.01 -11.62
C GLU A 147 2.77 1.81 -10.25
N MET A 148 3.10 0.57 -9.93
CA MET A 148 3.97 0.18 -8.83
C MET A 148 5.07 -0.77 -9.31
N VAL A 149 6.01 -1.14 -8.46
CA VAL A 149 6.93 -2.27 -8.67
C VAL A 149 6.80 -3.21 -7.49
N VAL A 150 6.65 -4.50 -7.77
CA VAL A 150 6.56 -5.54 -6.72
C VAL A 150 7.92 -6.20 -6.50
N GLY A 151 8.14 -6.75 -5.30
CA GLY A 151 9.36 -7.51 -4.98
C GLY A 151 9.52 -8.76 -5.86
N ARG A 152 10.75 -9.24 -6.05
CA ARG A 152 11.08 -10.11 -7.19
C ARG A 152 11.67 -11.49 -6.82
N PRO A 153 11.48 -12.53 -7.66
CA PRO A 153 12.16 -13.82 -7.48
C PRO A 153 13.68 -13.73 -7.57
N GLU A 154 14.20 -12.85 -8.44
CA GLU A 154 15.64 -12.66 -8.64
C GLU A 154 16.34 -12.12 -7.40
N GLU A 155 15.56 -11.61 -6.44
CA GLU A 155 16.05 -11.14 -5.15
C GLU A 155 16.05 -12.28 -4.10
N GLY A 156 15.38 -13.41 -4.35
CA GLY A 156 15.21 -14.50 -3.39
C GLY A 156 16.52 -15.07 -2.81
N THR A 157 16.42 -15.77 -1.68
CA THR A 157 17.60 -16.33 -1.02
C THR A 157 17.98 -17.68 -1.65
N LYS A 158 19.21 -18.16 -1.37
CA LYS A 158 19.65 -19.51 -1.76
C LYS A 158 18.74 -20.61 -1.20
N THR A 159 18.10 -20.37 -0.06
CA THR A 159 17.24 -21.33 0.64
C THR A 159 15.76 -21.16 0.30
N ASP A 160 15.34 -19.97 -0.14
CA ASP A 160 13.98 -19.66 -0.57
C ASP A 160 14.00 -18.69 -1.77
N PRO A 161 13.90 -19.21 -3.01
CA PRO A 161 13.93 -18.39 -4.23
C PRO A 161 12.68 -17.50 -4.39
N HIS A 162 11.73 -17.56 -3.46
CA HIS A 162 10.50 -16.75 -3.49
C HIS A 162 10.35 -15.88 -2.24
N ALA A 163 11.37 -15.81 -1.38
CA ALA A 163 11.33 -15.08 -0.11
C ALA A 163 10.89 -13.62 -0.27
N PHE A 164 11.29 -12.97 -1.37
CA PHE A 164 11.12 -11.53 -1.55
C PHE A 164 10.07 -11.15 -2.61
N LYS A 165 9.24 -12.12 -3.04
CA LYS A 165 8.02 -11.78 -3.79
C LYS A 165 7.02 -11.09 -2.87
N THR A 166 6.25 -10.15 -3.40
CA THR A 166 5.13 -9.52 -2.70
C THR A 166 4.04 -10.55 -2.44
N TRP A 167 3.64 -10.69 -1.18
CA TRP A 167 2.59 -11.61 -0.74
C TRP A 167 1.22 -10.98 -0.98
N LEU A 168 0.24 -11.83 -1.27
CA LEU A 168 -1.15 -11.47 -1.46
C LEU A 168 -1.90 -11.50 -0.13
N GLY A 169 -3.09 -10.91 -0.11
CA GLY A 169 -3.98 -10.88 1.04
C GLY A 169 -4.33 -9.47 1.49
N HIS A 170 -4.85 -9.35 2.71
CA HIS A 170 -5.38 -8.10 3.25
C HIS A 170 -4.51 -7.56 4.37
N ALA A 171 -4.21 -6.27 4.32
CA ALA A 171 -3.48 -5.55 5.35
C ALA A 171 -4.08 -4.17 5.56
N ARG A 172 -3.63 -3.47 6.61
CA ARG A 172 -3.99 -2.07 6.87
C ARG A 172 -2.75 -1.21 7.00
N ILE A 173 -2.84 0.06 6.62
CA ILE A 173 -1.79 1.03 6.92
C ILE A 173 -1.72 1.21 8.44
N SER A 174 -0.58 0.91 9.06
CA SER A 174 -0.39 1.13 10.50
C SER A 174 0.18 2.52 10.78
N GLU A 175 1.12 2.98 9.95
CA GLU A 175 1.70 4.31 10.07
C GLU A 175 2.35 4.78 8.77
N TRP A 176 2.46 6.09 8.62
CA TRP A 176 3.22 6.74 7.57
C TRP A 176 4.48 7.37 8.15
N ILE A 177 5.62 7.19 7.48
CA ILE A 177 6.89 7.81 7.87
C ILE A 177 7.45 8.58 6.67
N LYS A 178 7.80 9.84 6.90
CA LYS A 178 8.42 10.69 5.89
C LYS A 178 9.93 10.50 5.89
N PHE A 179 10.53 10.29 4.73
CA PHE A 179 11.96 10.00 4.55
C PHE A 179 12.43 8.85 5.46
N TYR A 180 11.80 7.70 5.31
CA TYR A 180 12.13 6.50 6.09
C TYR A 180 13.53 5.95 5.77
N GLN A 181 14.17 5.31 6.76
CA GLN A 181 15.37 4.48 6.65
C GLN A 181 15.11 3.17 7.39
N ASP A 182 15.63 2.06 6.86
CA ASP A 182 15.53 0.75 7.50
C ASP A 182 16.28 0.71 8.84
N GLY A 183 15.85 -0.17 9.75
CA GLY A 183 16.43 -0.25 11.10
C GLY A 183 17.91 -0.64 11.13
N GLN A 184 18.43 -1.28 10.07
CA GLN A 184 19.85 -1.64 9.94
C GLN A 184 20.67 -0.54 9.25
N GLY A 185 20.01 0.51 8.76
CA GLY A 185 20.62 1.62 8.07
C GLY A 185 21.19 1.28 6.69
N HIS A 186 20.80 0.16 6.11
CA HIS A 186 21.27 -0.27 4.79
C HIS A 186 20.80 0.66 3.67
N TYR A 187 19.64 1.28 3.81
CA TYR A 187 19.08 2.25 2.88
C TYR A 187 19.01 3.63 3.56
N PRO A 188 19.94 4.56 3.23
CA PRO A 188 19.93 5.90 3.79
C PRO A 188 18.60 6.62 3.56
N HIS A 189 18.25 7.50 4.50
CA HIS A 189 17.13 8.44 4.32
C HIS A 189 17.27 9.20 2.99
N TRP A 190 16.14 9.45 2.33
CA TRP A 190 16.14 10.36 1.17
C TRP A 190 16.50 11.80 1.59
N TYR A 191 16.02 12.23 2.76
CA TYR A 191 16.43 13.46 3.43
C TYR A 191 16.55 13.21 4.93
N LYS A 192 17.66 13.63 5.52
CA LYS A 192 17.87 13.64 6.97
C LYS A 192 17.56 15.01 7.55
N SER A 193 16.85 15.09 8.68
CA SER A 193 16.56 16.37 9.33
C SER A 193 17.84 17.19 9.57
N GLY A 194 17.86 18.43 9.06
CA GLY A 194 19.02 19.33 9.14
C GLY A 194 20.10 19.10 8.08
N GLN A 195 19.92 18.16 7.16
CA GLN A 195 20.82 17.95 6.02
C GLN A 195 20.77 19.15 5.05
N ASP A 196 21.92 19.54 4.51
CA ASP A 196 21.97 20.47 3.38
C ASP A 196 21.42 19.78 2.11
N LEU A 197 20.35 20.35 1.55
CA LEU A 197 19.68 19.82 0.35
C LEU A 197 20.61 19.73 -0.87
N LYS A 198 21.69 20.53 -0.93
CA LYS A 198 22.70 20.46 -2.01
C LYS A 198 23.49 19.16 -2.01
N THR A 199 23.49 18.42 -0.91
CA THR A 199 24.17 17.13 -0.78
C THR A 199 23.35 15.96 -1.32
N ILE A 200 22.05 16.19 -1.59
CA ILE A 200 21.18 15.17 -2.21
C ILE A 200 21.55 15.10 -3.70
N PRO A 201 21.74 13.88 -4.27
CA PRO A 201 22.02 13.75 -5.69
C PRO A 201 20.94 14.45 -6.54
N GLY A 202 21.34 15.16 -7.59
CA GLY A 202 20.39 15.85 -8.48
C GLY A 202 19.47 14.89 -9.25
N PRO A 203 18.43 15.42 -9.93
CA PRO A 203 17.48 14.61 -10.69
C PRO A 203 18.16 13.69 -11.71
N ILE A 204 17.64 12.46 -11.79
CA ILE A 204 18.12 11.43 -12.73
C ILE A 204 17.93 11.90 -14.17
N THR A 205 16.84 12.62 -14.45
CA THR A 205 16.49 13.11 -15.78
C THR A 205 17.33 14.28 -16.29
N ASP A 206 18.18 14.89 -15.46
CA ASP A 206 18.92 16.10 -15.82
C ASP A 206 20.25 15.82 -16.57
N GLY A 207 20.69 14.57 -16.65
CA GLY A 207 21.94 14.20 -17.33
C GLY A 207 21.75 13.60 -18.72
N MET A 208 22.86 13.46 -19.46
CA MET A 208 22.88 12.95 -20.84
C MET A 208 22.32 11.51 -21.00
N SER A 209 22.34 10.71 -19.93
CA SER A 209 21.77 9.37 -19.92
C SER A 209 21.21 9.05 -18.54
N LYS A 210 19.97 8.53 -18.51
CA LYS A 210 19.32 8.03 -17.28
C LYS A 210 20.23 7.09 -16.49
N LEU A 211 20.93 6.20 -17.21
CA LEU A 211 21.83 5.22 -16.61
C LEU A 211 23.01 5.88 -15.87
N VAL A 212 23.67 6.84 -16.51
CA VAL A 212 24.83 7.53 -15.93
C VAL A 212 24.42 8.40 -14.74
N SER A 213 23.34 9.18 -14.88
CA SER A 213 22.83 10.01 -13.80
C SER A 213 22.42 9.19 -12.58
N SER A 214 21.82 8.02 -12.81
CA SER A 214 21.36 7.16 -11.72
C SER A 214 22.48 6.56 -10.88
N ARG A 215 23.71 6.45 -11.39
CA ARG A 215 24.87 6.02 -10.59
C ARG A 215 25.21 6.98 -9.45
N LYS A 216 24.82 8.25 -9.54
CA LYS A 216 24.99 9.23 -8.45
C LYS A 216 24.12 8.93 -7.23
N TRP A 217 23.10 8.10 -7.40
CA TRP A 217 22.23 7.62 -6.33
C TRP A 217 22.75 6.32 -5.69
N MET A 218 23.86 5.76 -6.19
CA MET A 218 24.55 4.65 -5.56
C MET A 218 25.50 5.19 -4.49
N VAL A 219 25.40 4.65 -3.27
CA VAL A 219 26.24 5.01 -2.13
C VAL A 219 26.65 3.74 -1.39
N ASP A 220 27.58 3.83 -0.46
CA ASP A 220 27.88 2.72 0.43
C ASP A 220 27.00 2.81 1.69
N ASP A 221 26.52 1.66 2.16
CA ASP A 221 25.81 1.54 3.43
C ASP A 221 26.78 1.69 4.62
N ALA A 222 26.25 1.62 5.84
CA ALA A 222 27.05 1.71 7.06
C ALA A 222 28.08 0.56 7.21
N GLN A 223 27.93 -0.51 6.44
CA GLN A 223 28.77 -1.70 6.42
C GLN A 223 29.71 -1.74 5.20
N GLY A 224 29.74 -0.70 4.36
CA GLY A 224 30.58 -0.61 3.16
C GLY A 224 30.05 -1.36 1.94
N ASN A 225 28.80 -1.84 1.95
CA ASN A 225 28.18 -2.47 0.78
C ASN A 225 27.47 -1.42 -0.08
N SER A 226 27.54 -1.59 -1.40
CA SER A 226 26.83 -0.70 -2.32
C SER A 226 25.31 -0.81 -2.15
N THR A 227 24.67 0.33 -1.95
CA THR A 227 23.24 0.52 -1.73
C THR A 227 22.72 1.73 -2.52
N ILE A 228 21.44 2.04 -2.36
CA ILE A 228 20.75 3.12 -3.07
C ILE A 228 20.32 4.19 -2.08
N TYR A 229 20.79 5.41 -2.32
CA TYR A 229 20.44 6.59 -1.57
C TYR A 229 18.93 6.86 -1.68
N GLY A 230 18.25 6.99 -0.53
CA GLY A 230 16.83 7.31 -0.51
C GLY A 230 15.94 6.25 -1.17
N ALA A 231 16.28 4.96 -1.05
CA ALA A 231 15.54 3.86 -1.69
C ALA A 231 14.03 3.81 -1.34
N PHE A 232 13.66 4.29 -0.15
CA PHE A 232 12.26 4.39 0.30
C PHE A 232 11.55 5.68 -0.15
N GLY A 233 12.27 6.61 -0.79
CA GLY A 233 11.74 7.85 -1.32
C GLY A 233 11.16 8.80 -0.26
N TRP A 234 10.14 9.55 -0.66
CA TRP A 234 9.59 10.63 0.18
C TRP A 234 8.76 10.12 1.36
N TYR A 235 7.98 9.06 1.16
CA TYR A 235 7.10 8.50 2.19
C TYR A 235 7.12 6.98 2.13
N ALA A 236 6.99 6.35 3.30
CA ALA A 236 6.76 4.93 3.46
C ALA A 236 5.53 4.70 4.35
N ALA A 237 4.59 3.88 3.88
CA ALA A 237 3.46 3.37 4.65
C ALA A 237 3.83 1.97 5.16
N LYS A 238 4.00 1.87 6.48
CA LYS A 238 4.06 0.57 7.15
C LYS A 238 2.67 -0.05 7.17
N ILE A 239 2.62 -1.36 7.01
CA ILE A 239 1.36 -2.11 6.98
C ILE A 239 1.29 -3.12 8.13
N THR A 240 0.10 -3.52 8.52
CA THR A 240 -0.19 -4.53 9.55
C THR A 240 -1.21 -5.55 9.02
N PRO A 241 -1.13 -6.84 9.41
CA PRO A 241 -0.08 -7.46 10.23
C PRO A 241 1.26 -7.53 9.51
N ALA A 242 2.35 -7.27 10.24
CA ALA A 242 3.72 -7.29 9.75
C ALA A 242 4.56 -8.28 10.56
N ASP A 243 4.54 -9.53 10.12
CA ASP A 243 5.38 -10.61 10.62
C ASP A 243 5.60 -11.67 9.53
N GLU A 244 6.58 -12.53 9.71
CA GLU A 244 7.02 -13.51 8.70
C GLU A 244 6.13 -14.77 8.63
N ILE A 245 5.24 -14.98 9.59
CA ILE A 245 4.51 -16.25 9.76
C ILE A 245 3.04 -16.09 9.37
N ASN A 246 2.38 -15.07 9.92
CA ASN A 246 0.96 -14.78 9.78
C ASN A 246 0.69 -13.41 9.15
N GLY A 247 1.74 -12.60 8.98
CA GLY A 247 1.66 -11.26 8.47
C GLY A 247 2.12 -11.14 7.02
N MET A 248 2.25 -9.91 6.56
CA MET A 248 2.69 -9.60 5.20
C MET A 248 4.22 -9.50 5.10
N ASN A 249 4.98 -10.28 5.88
CA ASN A 249 6.44 -10.33 5.85
C ASN A 249 7.13 -8.95 5.81
N TYR A 250 6.65 -8.01 6.63
CA TYR A 250 7.14 -6.62 6.68
C TYR A 250 7.11 -5.85 5.34
N GLN A 251 6.23 -6.22 4.40
CA GLN A 251 6.17 -5.66 3.05
C GLN A 251 5.40 -4.33 2.98
N TRP A 252 6.11 -3.21 3.02
CA TRP A 252 5.51 -1.87 3.03
C TRP A 252 5.12 -1.33 1.64
N MET A 253 4.46 -0.18 1.64
CA MET A 253 4.32 0.69 0.47
C MET A 253 5.30 1.85 0.61
N HIS A 254 6.06 2.19 -0.43
CA HIS A 254 7.00 3.31 -0.32
C HIS A 254 7.30 3.98 -1.66
N GLY A 255 7.93 5.15 -1.61
CA GLY A 255 8.42 5.88 -2.77
C GLY A 255 9.66 5.25 -3.40
N THR A 256 10.41 6.02 -4.17
CA THR A 256 11.65 5.55 -4.77
C THR A 256 12.74 6.63 -4.72
N MET A 257 13.94 6.31 -5.15
CA MET A 257 15.01 7.30 -5.31
C MET A 257 14.62 8.37 -6.35
N GLY A 258 15.30 9.51 -6.37
CA GLY A 258 15.00 10.59 -7.32
C GLY A 258 14.11 11.68 -6.76
N TRP A 259 13.90 12.72 -7.57
CA TRP A 259 13.06 13.89 -7.29
C TRP A 259 11.68 13.72 -7.92
N GLY A 260 10.73 14.61 -7.60
CA GLY A 260 9.38 14.54 -8.19
C GLY A 260 9.43 14.72 -9.70
N LYS A 261 10.33 15.59 -10.19
CA LYS A 261 10.61 15.78 -11.62
C LYS A 261 10.99 14.49 -12.37
N ASP A 262 11.61 13.51 -11.70
CA ASP A 262 12.01 12.25 -12.35
C ASP A 262 10.81 11.39 -12.74
N GLY A 263 9.71 11.52 -12.00
CA GLY A 263 8.46 10.79 -12.24
C GLY A 263 8.65 9.29 -12.43
N ALA A 264 7.99 8.75 -13.46
CA ALA A 264 8.05 7.31 -13.76
C ALA A 264 9.45 6.81 -14.16
N ALA A 265 10.37 7.68 -14.59
CA ALA A 265 11.71 7.27 -15.02
C ALA A 265 12.50 6.61 -13.88
N ALA A 266 12.29 7.06 -12.63
CA ALA A 266 12.91 6.45 -11.47
C ALA A 266 12.43 4.99 -11.28
N ILE A 267 11.12 4.74 -11.41
CA ILE A 267 10.56 3.39 -11.35
C ILE A 267 11.10 2.51 -12.48
N GLU A 268 11.10 2.99 -13.72
CA GLU A 268 11.55 2.22 -14.88
C GLU A 268 12.99 1.71 -14.71
N LEU A 269 13.87 2.54 -14.17
CA LEU A 269 15.25 2.16 -13.86
C LEU A 269 15.33 1.07 -12.80
N THR A 270 14.48 1.14 -11.76
CA THR A 270 14.40 0.06 -10.77
C THR A 270 13.82 -1.23 -11.35
N ARG A 271 13.04 -1.16 -12.44
CA ARG A 271 12.56 -2.37 -13.11
C ARG A 271 13.63 -3.10 -13.93
N GLY A 272 14.75 -2.43 -14.26
CA GLY A 272 15.81 -2.97 -15.12
C GLY A 272 17.22 -2.94 -14.50
N PHE A 273 17.84 -1.77 -14.45
CA PHE A 273 19.29 -1.67 -14.19
C PHE A 273 19.68 -1.90 -12.72
N PHE A 274 18.86 -1.44 -11.76
CA PHE A 274 19.17 -1.53 -10.33
C PHE A 274 18.62 -2.76 -9.62
N MET A 275 18.09 -3.74 -10.37
CA MET A 275 17.41 -4.91 -9.80
C MET A 275 18.24 -5.62 -8.73
N ASN A 276 19.55 -5.76 -8.93
CA ASN A 276 20.41 -6.54 -8.04
C ASN A 276 20.81 -5.81 -6.75
N MET A 277 20.63 -4.48 -6.67
CA MET A 277 21.06 -3.64 -5.54
C MET A 277 19.96 -3.37 -4.50
N PHE A 278 18.71 -3.70 -4.82
CA PHE A 278 17.59 -3.58 -3.88
C PHE A 278 17.28 -4.90 -3.14
N SER A 279 18.21 -5.85 -3.16
CA SER A 279 18.03 -7.25 -2.75
C SER A 279 18.17 -7.53 -1.24
N ASN A 280 18.27 -6.50 -0.39
CA ASN A 280 18.48 -6.71 1.05
C ASN A 280 17.14 -6.90 1.81
N PRO A 281 17.10 -7.74 2.87
CA PRO A 281 15.88 -8.27 3.47
C PRO A 281 15.00 -7.21 4.14
N GLY A 282 15.52 -6.01 4.45
CA GLY A 282 14.76 -4.90 5.04
C GLY A 282 13.80 -4.16 4.09
N SER A 283 13.82 -4.47 2.78
CA SER A 283 12.87 -3.93 1.76
C SER A 283 12.19 -5.03 0.93
N ALA A 284 12.41 -6.30 1.31
CA ALA A 284 11.97 -7.48 0.57
C ALA A 284 10.44 -7.53 0.40
N GLY A 285 9.97 -7.75 -0.84
CA GLY A 285 8.54 -7.95 -1.13
C GLY A 285 7.65 -6.70 -0.99
N CYS A 286 8.22 -5.53 -0.71
CA CYS A 286 7.50 -4.27 -0.67
C CYS A 286 6.89 -3.91 -2.05
N THR A 287 6.04 -2.89 -2.03
CA THR A 287 5.52 -2.27 -3.25
C THR A 287 6.05 -0.84 -3.37
N ARG A 288 6.72 -0.56 -4.47
CA ARG A 288 7.42 0.70 -4.73
C ARG A 288 6.64 1.56 -5.71
N LEU A 289 6.49 2.83 -5.40
CA LEU A 289 5.80 3.84 -6.21
C LEU A 289 6.74 5.02 -6.53
N GLU A 290 6.38 5.84 -7.52
CA GLU A 290 7.12 7.07 -7.78
C GLU A 290 6.80 8.10 -6.72
N ASN A 291 7.70 9.06 -6.52
CA ASN A 291 7.67 9.90 -5.32
C ASN A 291 6.43 10.79 -5.21
N ARG A 292 5.88 11.27 -6.33
CA ARG A 292 4.66 12.10 -6.29
C ARG A 292 3.42 11.25 -6.02
N ALA A 293 3.32 10.06 -6.62
CA ALA A 293 2.27 9.08 -6.37
C ALA A 293 2.21 8.67 -4.89
N ILE A 294 3.33 8.28 -4.26
CA ILE A 294 3.30 7.91 -2.83
C ILE A 294 2.98 9.12 -1.93
N ALA A 295 3.38 10.33 -2.33
CA ALA A 295 3.05 11.55 -1.60
C ALA A 295 1.57 11.91 -1.69
N TYR A 296 0.94 11.67 -2.84
CA TYR A 296 -0.51 11.79 -3.00
C TYR A 296 -1.25 10.71 -2.22
N LEU A 297 -0.80 9.45 -2.25
CA LEU A 297 -1.35 8.39 -1.38
C LEU A 297 -1.29 8.79 0.10
N ARG A 298 -0.16 9.35 0.55
CA ARG A 298 0.00 9.85 1.93
C ARG A 298 -1.00 10.96 2.28
N SER A 299 -1.41 11.79 1.32
CA SER A 299 -2.33 12.91 1.59
C SER A 299 -3.78 12.46 1.75
N ILE A 300 -4.18 11.36 1.10
CA ILE A 300 -5.57 10.86 1.11
C ILE A 300 -5.77 9.62 2.00
N LEU A 301 -4.73 8.82 2.24
CA LEU A 301 -4.84 7.57 3.00
C LEU A 301 -4.39 7.74 4.46
N ALA A 302 -5.31 7.58 5.39
CA ALA A 302 -5.02 7.56 6.82
C ALA A 302 -4.51 6.19 7.30
N PRO A 303 -3.83 6.11 8.45
CA PRO A 303 -3.73 4.86 9.20
C PRO A 303 -5.10 4.19 9.35
N GLY A 304 -5.13 2.86 9.37
CA GLY A 304 -6.36 2.06 9.34
C GLY A 304 -6.91 1.77 7.94
N THR A 305 -6.44 2.47 6.89
CA THR A 305 -6.86 2.21 5.50
C THR A 305 -6.52 0.78 5.08
N ASP A 306 -7.53 0.07 4.54
CA ASP A 306 -7.38 -1.30 4.05
C ASP A 306 -6.64 -1.35 2.71
N ILE A 307 -5.76 -2.35 2.57
CA ILE A 307 -4.97 -2.66 1.37
C ILE A 307 -5.19 -4.13 1.02
N TYR A 308 -5.74 -4.37 -0.16
CA TYR A 308 -5.96 -5.70 -0.72
C TYR A 308 -4.93 -5.96 -1.83
N ARG A 309 -4.01 -6.91 -1.59
CA ARG A 309 -3.06 -7.38 -2.59
C ARG A 309 -3.62 -8.60 -3.29
N VAL A 310 -3.71 -8.51 -4.61
CA VAL A 310 -4.31 -9.54 -5.46
C VAL A 310 -3.37 -9.89 -6.61
N TYR A 311 -3.60 -11.06 -7.17
CA TYR A 311 -3.00 -11.49 -8.43
C TYR A 311 -4.13 -11.88 -9.36
N ALA A 312 -4.68 -10.89 -10.08
CA ALA A 312 -5.96 -11.02 -10.76
C ALA A 312 -5.87 -10.62 -12.23
N ARG A 313 -6.73 -11.23 -13.05
CA ARG A 313 -7.07 -10.70 -14.38
C ARG A 313 -7.90 -9.45 -14.21
N GLU A 314 -7.68 -8.47 -15.05
CA GLU A 314 -8.45 -7.23 -15.01
C GLU A 314 -9.58 -7.28 -16.04
N SER A 315 -10.68 -6.60 -15.73
CA SER A 315 -11.82 -6.40 -16.61
C SER A 315 -12.56 -5.13 -16.20
N THR A 316 -13.58 -4.74 -16.96
CA THR A 316 -14.46 -3.63 -16.63
C THR A 316 -15.93 -4.04 -16.71
N ARG A 317 -16.78 -3.39 -15.92
CA ARG A 317 -18.23 -3.47 -16.06
C ARG A 317 -18.69 -2.71 -17.30
N GLU A 318 -18.21 -1.49 -17.44
CA GLU A 318 -18.52 -0.60 -18.57
C GLU A 318 -17.47 -0.77 -19.66
N ALA A 319 -17.91 -0.82 -20.92
CA ALA A 319 -16.99 -0.94 -22.06
C ALA A 319 -16.61 0.45 -22.57
N GLU A 320 -15.31 0.68 -22.75
CA GLU A 320 -14.84 1.75 -23.61
C GLU A 320 -15.04 1.34 -25.08
N VAL A 321 -15.61 2.24 -25.89
CA VAL A 321 -15.88 1.95 -27.30
C VAL A 321 -14.95 2.79 -28.16
N THR A 322 -13.96 2.15 -28.77
CA THR A 322 -13.11 2.78 -29.81
C THR A 322 -13.66 2.45 -31.20
N THR A 323 -14.04 3.48 -31.96
CA THR A 323 -14.58 3.36 -33.32
C THR A 323 -13.67 4.02 -34.36
N GLY A 324 -13.77 3.57 -35.62
CA GLY A 324 -13.05 4.18 -36.75
C GLY A 324 -11.71 3.52 -37.09
N ILE A 325 -11.47 3.29 -38.38
CA ILE A 325 -10.26 2.63 -38.90
C ILE A 325 -9.10 3.63 -39.08
N PHE A 326 -9.41 4.85 -39.54
CA PHE A 326 -8.40 5.87 -39.87
C PHE A 326 -8.30 7.03 -38.86
N LYS A 327 -9.39 7.30 -38.12
CA LYS A 327 -9.41 8.25 -37.00
C LYS A 327 -10.12 7.55 -35.84
N LYS A 328 -9.33 6.93 -34.97
CA LYS A 328 -9.86 6.25 -33.78
C LYS A 328 -10.54 7.29 -32.89
N LYS A 329 -11.83 7.13 -32.65
CA LYS A 329 -12.59 7.90 -31.68
C LYS A 329 -12.93 6.99 -30.50
N THR A 330 -12.40 7.33 -29.34
CA THR A 330 -12.68 6.64 -28.09
C THR A 330 -13.86 7.31 -27.39
N THR A 331 -14.89 6.52 -27.11
CA THR A 331 -15.99 6.92 -26.22
C THR A 331 -15.70 6.36 -24.84
N PRO A 332 -15.47 7.20 -23.82
CA PRO A 332 -15.06 6.75 -22.50
C PRO A 332 -16.19 6.00 -21.79
N MET A 333 -15.84 5.28 -20.74
CA MET A 333 -16.82 4.67 -19.83
C MET A 333 -17.72 5.77 -19.23
N PRO A 334 -19.06 5.66 -19.34
CA PRO A 334 -19.99 6.71 -18.89
C PRO A 334 -19.71 7.25 -17.48
N ARG A 335 -19.42 6.37 -16.51
CA ARG A 335 -19.13 6.77 -15.13
C ARG A 335 -17.86 7.60 -14.96
N TYR A 336 -16.91 7.45 -15.89
CA TYR A 336 -15.59 8.07 -15.85
C TYR A 336 -15.39 9.11 -16.96
N ALA A 337 -16.43 9.46 -17.72
CA ALA A 337 -16.34 10.39 -18.84
C ALA A 337 -15.77 11.75 -18.43
N HIS A 338 -16.18 12.27 -17.27
CA HIS A 338 -15.62 13.53 -16.74
C HIS A 338 -14.11 13.42 -16.49
N ASN A 339 -13.67 12.33 -15.86
CA ASN A 339 -12.27 12.11 -15.51
C ASN A 339 -11.40 11.89 -16.75
N PHE A 340 -11.97 11.27 -17.79
CA PHE A 340 -11.34 11.10 -19.09
C PHE A 340 -11.10 12.44 -19.79
N GLU A 341 -12.09 13.34 -19.78
CA GLU A 341 -12.01 14.65 -20.43
C GLU A 341 -11.22 15.67 -19.61
N LYS A 342 -11.24 15.56 -18.27
CA LYS A 342 -10.63 16.50 -17.33
C LYS A 342 -9.90 15.74 -16.22
N PRO A 343 -8.68 15.25 -16.48
CA PRO A 343 -7.85 14.61 -15.47
C PRO A 343 -7.59 15.55 -14.29
N MET A 344 -7.55 14.98 -13.08
CA MET A 344 -7.26 15.75 -11.86
C MET A 344 -5.76 16.07 -11.78
N VAL A 345 -5.44 17.31 -11.40
CA VAL A 345 -4.07 17.74 -11.10
C VAL A 345 -3.94 18.03 -9.62
N TRP A 346 -3.01 17.34 -8.95
CA TRP A 346 -2.66 17.57 -7.56
C TRP A 346 -1.41 18.45 -7.46
N ASN A 347 -1.50 19.54 -6.70
CA ASN A 347 -0.37 20.42 -6.42
C ASN A 347 0.32 20.00 -5.12
N TYR A 348 1.65 19.90 -5.14
CA TYR A 348 2.43 19.54 -3.96
C TYR A 348 3.50 20.57 -3.59
N ILE A 349 3.76 20.67 -2.29
CA ILE A 349 4.89 21.38 -1.69
C ILE A 349 5.55 20.40 -0.71
N LEU A 350 6.70 19.86 -1.08
CA LEU A 350 7.47 18.97 -0.23
C LEU A 350 8.34 19.81 0.70
N LEU A 351 8.03 19.78 2.00
CA LEU A 351 8.81 20.45 3.04
C LEU A 351 9.70 19.47 3.81
N THR A 352 10.71 19.96 4.52
CA THR A 352 11.53 19.19 5.47
C THR A 352 10.77 18.83 6.75
N ASP A 353 9.70 19.58 7.05
CA ASP A 353 8.83 19.39 8.21
C ASP A 353 8.34 17.95 8.39
N GLY A 354 8.48 17.44 9.61
CA GLY A 354 8.08 16.08 9.95
C GLY A 354 8.97 14.98 9.36
N ALA A 355 10.15 15.29 8.83
CA ALA A 355 11.15 14.30 8.43
C ALA A 355 11.39 13.28 9.55
N GLN A 356 11.41 12.00 9.18
CA GLN A 356 11.74 10.85 10.03
C GLN A 356 10.75 10.59 11.17
N ARG A 357 9.64 11.35 11.24
CA ARG A 357 8.59 11.18 12.24
C ARG A 357 7.46 10.32 11.70
N SER A 358 6.90 9.49 12.56
CA SER A 358 5.59 8.86 12.31
C SER A 358 4.53 9.95 12.18
N GLY A 359 3.67 9.83 11.18
CA GLY A 359 2.67 10.84 10.84
C GLY A 359 3.25 12.14 10.27
N GLY A 360 4.49 12.13 9.77
CA GLY A 360 5.15 13.30 9.17
C GLY A 360 4.27 14.05 8.15
N LEU A 361 4.52 15.36 8.02
CA LEU A 361 3.70 16.28 7.22
C LEU A 361 3.60 15.83 5.76
N SER A 362 2.37 15.70 5.25
CA SER A 362 2.08 15.40 3.84
C SER A 362 2.48 16.56 2.93
N ALA A 363 2.79 16.27 1.66
CA ALA A 363 3.16 17.29 0.68
C ALA A 363 1.97 18.01 0.02
N ASP A 364 0.73 17.83 0.51
CA ASP A 364 -0.46 18.45 -0.07
C ASP A 364 -0.41 19.98 0.06
N ALA A 365 -0.31 20.67 -1.08
CA ALA A 365 -0.12 22.12 -1.10
C ALA A 365 -1.31 22.85 -0.46
N LYS A 366 -2.53 22.37 -0.69
CA LYS A 366 -3.74 22.97 -0.12
C LYS A 366 -3.71 22.91 1.41
N ASN A 367 -3.46 21.75 1.99
CA ASN A 367 -3.35 21.58 3.44
C ASN A 367 -2.22 22.42 4.05
N ILE A 368 -1.08 22.56 3.37
CA ILE A 368 0.04 23.40 3.82
C ILE A 368 -0.39 24.87 3.89
N ILE A 369 -1.07 25.36 2.85
CA ILE A 369 -1.58 26.74 2.77
C ILE A 369 -2.68 26.98 3.80
N ASP A 370 -3.70 26.12 3.85
CA ASP A 370 -4.85 26.25 4.74
C ASP A 370 -4.44 26.24 6.23
N LYS A 371 -3.40 25.48 6.58
CA LYS A 371 -2.85 25.40 7.95
C LYS A 371 -1.78 26.45 8.25
N ALA A 372 -1.53 27.38 7.31
CA ALA A 372 -0.51 28.42 7.42
C ALA A 372 0.88 27.87 7.82
N ILE A 373 1.25 26.70 7.32
CA ILE A 373 2.57 26.12 7.57
C ILE A 373 3.60 26.98 6.81
N PRO A 374 4.68 27.45 7.47
CA PRO A 374 5.68 28.28 6.81
C PRO A 374 6.29 27.59 5.58
N VAL A 375 6.41 28.33 4.48
CA VAL A 375 7.04 27.86 3.24
C VAL A 375 8.18 28.82 2.91
N ILE A 376 9.40 28.47 3.30
CA ILE A 376 10.57 29.34 3.24
C ILE A 376 11.64 28.72 2.34
N ASP A 377 11.87 29.34 1.18
CA ASP A 377 12.86 28.88 0.22
C ASP A 377 14.28 28.86 0.82
N GLY A 378 15.02 27.80 0.53
CA GLY A 378 16.36 27.58 1.06
C GLY A 378 16.41 27.18 2.55
N GLN A 379 15.26 27.09 3.24
CA GLN A 379 15.19 26.62 4.62
C GLN A 379 14.44 25.29 4.73
N ASN A 380 13.14 25.28 4.46
CA ASN A 380 12.31 24.08 4.65
C ASN A 380 11.67 23.57 3.37
N VAL A 381 11.80 24.28 2.25
CA VAL A 381 11.29 23.82 0.95
C VAL A 381 12.29 22.90 0.27
N ILE A 382 11.84 21.68 -0.05
CA ILE A 382 12.61 20.72 -0.85
C ILE A 382 12.22 20.84 -2.32
N GLU A 383 10.92 20.74 -2.63
CA GLU A 383 10.43 20.76 -4.01
C GLU A 383 8.97 21.25 -4.06
N ARG A 384 8.58 21.85 -5.19
CA ARG A 384 7.18 22.13 -5.52
C ARG A 384 6.87 21.61 -6.92
N GLY A 385 5.65 21.17 -7.15
CA GLY A 385 5.24 20.73 -8.48
C GLY A 385 3.81 20.23 -8.54
N THR A 386 3.51 19.53 -9.63
CA THR A 386 2.21 18.93 -9.89
C THR A 386 2.33 17.44 -10.14
N TYR A 387 1.23 16.74 -9.92
CA TYR A 387 1.05 15.34 -10.23
C TYR A 387 -0.31 15.15 -10.90
N ASP A 388 -0.31 14.57 -12.09
CA ASP A 388 -1.53 14.20 -12.79
C ASP A 388 -2.06 12.91 -12.17
N VAL A 389 -3.18 13.04 -11.44
CA VAL A 389 -3.84 11.92 -10.79
C VAL A 389 -4.69 11.22 -11.83
N ASP A 390 -4.27 10.02 -12.24
CA ASP A 390 -5.08 9.19 -13.13
C ASP A 390 -6.31 8.67 -12.37
N GLN A 391 -7.49 9.06 -12.82
CA GLN A 391 -8.77 8.63 -12.24
C GLN A 391 -9.64 7.91 -13.27
N TYR A 392 -9.03 7.45 -14.37
CA TYR A 392 -9.70 6.66 -15.39
C TYR A 392 -9.26 5.20 -15.28
N PRO A 393 -10.19 4.25 -15.14
CA PRO A 393 -9.83 2.85 -14.95
C PRO A 393 -9.31 2.23 -16.25
N ASN A 394 -8.08 1.74 -16.23
CA ASN A 394 -7.48 1.05 -17.37
C ASN A 394 -7.31 -0.44 -17.05
N ALA A 395 -8.09 -1.32 -17.68
CA ALA A 395 -7.93 -2.76 -17.51
C ALA A 395 -6.75 -3.26 -18.34
N ASN A 396 -5.74 -3.84 -17.68
CA ASN A 396 -4.58 -4.39 -18.34
C ASN A 396 -4.85 -5.80 -18.89
N GLU A 397 -4.40 -6.04 -20.13
CA GLU A 397 -4.44 -7.36 -20.74
C GLU A 397 -3.39 -8.32 -20.18
N LEU A 398 -3.68 -9.62 -20.26
CA LEU A 398 -2.67 -10.66 -20.16
C LEU A 398 -1.97 -10.79 -21.53
N ASN A 399 -0.70 -10.38 -21.59
CA ASN A 399 0.11 -10.39 -22.80
C ASN A 399 1.38 -11.23 -22.61
N TYR A 400 1.27 -12.52 -22.91
CA TYR A 400 2.36 -13.47 -22.78
C TYR A 400 3.46 -13.30 -23.83
N VAL A 401 3.21 -12.54 -24.91
CA VAL A 401 4.24 -12.16 -25.89
C VAL A 401 5.23 -11.17 -25.26
N LYS A 402 4.82 -10.41 -24.24
CA LYS A 402 5.74 -9.56 -23.46
C LYS A 402 6.43 -10.37 -22.36
N SER A 403 7.66 -9.98 -22.03
CA SER A 403 8.37 -10.57 -20.89
C SER A 403 7.74 -10.11 -19.58
N ALA A 404 7.46 -11.05 -18.67
CA ALA A 404 7.00 -10.71 -17.33
C ALA A 404 7.97 -9.81 -16.56
N ALA A 405 9.28 -9.89 -16.85
CA ALA A 405 10.31 -9.03 -16.27
C ALA A 405 10.06 -7.53 -16.53
N SER A 406 9.35 -7.19 -17.61
CA SER A 406 8.98 -5.81 -17.96
C SER A 406 7.79 -5.27 -17.15
N GLY A 407 7.04 -6.14 -16.47
CA GLY A 407 5.77 -5.80 -15.81
C GLY A 407 4.58 -5.63 -16.76
N LYS A 408 4.80 -5.72 -18.08
CA LYS A 408 3.77 -5.49 -19.10
C LYS A 408 3.02 -6.73 -19.56
N SER A 409 3.30 -7.91 -18.97
CA SER A 409 2.63 -9.15 -19.36
C SER A 409 1.28 -9.37 -18.69
N GLY A 410 0.98 -8.65 -17.61
CA GLY A 410 -0.15 -8.96 -16.74
C GLY A 410 0.00 -10.28 -15.95
N ASP A 411 1.13 -10.97 -16.09
CA ASP A 411 1.52 -12.14 -15.32
C ASP A 411 2.96 -11.95 -14.82
N ARG A 412 3.14 -11.00 -13.91
CA ARG A 412 4.43 -10.54 -13.39
C ARG A 412 5.34 -11.67 -12.86
N TYR A 413 4.78 -12.66 -12.19
CA TYR A 413 5.49 -13.80 -11.61
C TYR A 413 5.47 -15.07 -12.46
N LYS A 414 4.92 -15.02 -13.68
CA LYS A 414 4.85 -16.14 -14.61
C LYS A 414 4.20 -17.38 -13.97
N ILE A 415 3.03 -17.18 -13.37
CA ILE A 415 2.30 -18.32 -12.76
C ILE A 415 1.72 -19.24 -13.83
N ASP A 416 1.58 -18.77 -15.06
CA ASP A 416 1.15 -19.58 -16.21
C ASP A 416 2.25 -19.75 -17.26
N SER A 417 2.12 -20.77 -18.10
CA SER A 417 3.06 -21.03 -19.20
C SER A 417 2.97 -19.96 -20.30
N GLY A 418 1.79 -19.36 -20.45
CA GLY A 418 1.50 -18.34 -21.47
C GLY A 418 1.36 -18.87 -22.90
N TRP A 419 1.40 -20.19 -23.09
CA TRP A 419 1.15 -20.83 -24.38
C TRP A 419 -0.35 -21.04 -24.59
N GLU A 420 -0.81 -20.82 -25.81
CA GLU A 420 -2.23 -20.96 -26.15
C GLU A 420 -2.77 -22.37 -25.87
N LYS A 421 -1.96 -23.41 -26.14
CA LYS A 421 -2.32 -24.82 -25.85
C LYS A 421 -2.54 -25.13 -24.37
N ASP A 422 -2.03 -24.30 -23.47
CA ASP A 422 -2.18 -24.44 -22.02
C ASP A 422 -3.20 -23.46 -21.44
N ALA A 423 -3.93 -22.70 -22.27
CA ALA A 423 -4.88 -21.68 -21.80
C ALA A 423 -5.93 -22.22 -20.80
N ALA A 424 -6.34 -23.48 -20.97
CA ALA A 424 -7.29 -24.16 -20.07
C ALA A 424 -6.70 -24.53 -18.69
N LYS A 425 -5.38 -24.48 -18.52
CA LYS A 425 -4.65 -24.84 -17.28
C LYS A 425 -4.16 -23.62 -16.51
N THR A 426 -4.78 -22.47 -16.74
CA THR A 426 -4.45 -21.21 -16.07
C THR A 426 -4.63 -21.28 -14.56
N ASN A 427 -3.72 -20.64 -13.82
CA ASN A 427 -3.79 -20.48 -12.38
C ASN A 427 -4.56 -19.22 -11.94
N PHE A 428 -5.00 -18.40 -12.89
CA PHE A 428 -5.88 -17.25 -12.60
C PHE A 428 -7.33 -17.70 -12.44
N THR A 429 -7.99 -17.22 -11.38
CA THR A 429 -9.41 -17.46 -11.12
C THR A 429 -10.15 -16.14 -10.97
N GLY A 430 -11.25 -15.98 -11.71
CA GLY A 430 -12.09 -14.78 -11.68
C GLY A 430 -11.45 -13.53 -12.28
N TYR A 431 -12.09 -12.37 -12.05
CA TYR A 431 -11.69 -11.07 -12.58
C TYR A 431 -11.81 -9.98 -11.52
N PHE A 432 -10.91 -9.00 -11.62
CA PHE A 432 -10.98 -7.72 -10.93
C PHE A 432 -11.57 -6.67 -11.86
N LEU A 433 -12.72 -6.11 -11.49
CA LEU A 433 -13.38 -5.00 -12.19
C LEU A 433 -12.76 -3.67 -11.75
N VAL A 434 -11.82 -3.17 -12.56
CA VAL A 434 -11.03 -1.97 -12.23
C VAL A 434 -11.86 -0.68 -12.22
N ASP A 435 -13.02 -0.68 -12.85
CA ASP A 435 -13.95 0.44 -12.90
C ASP A 435 -14.96 0.43 -11.74
N GLU A 436 -15.03 -0.65 -10.97
CA GLU A 436 -15.93 -0.78 -9.81
C GLU A 436 -15.19 -1.01 -8.48
N GLY A 437 -13.91 -1.38 -8.53
CA GLY A 437 -13.17 -1.78 -7.33
C GLY A 437 -13.67 -3.10 -6.73
N ARG A 438 -14.21 -4.01 -7.56
CA ARG A 438 -14.87 -5.25 -7.13
C ARG A 438 -14.41 -6.46 -7.92
N PHE A 439 -14.73 -7.66 -7.46
CA PHE A 439 -14.29 -8.93 -8.04
C PHE A 439 -15.47 -9.80 -8.45
N ILE A 440 -15.32 -10.47 -9.60
CA ILE A 440 -16.19 -11.55 -10.05
C ILE A 440 -15.44 -12.86 -9.87
N ASP A 441 -15.99 -13.74 -9.03
CA ASP A 441 -15.49 -15.12 -8.80
C ASP A 441 -13.99 -15.22 -8.51
N TYR A 442 -13.39 -14.15 -7.97
CA TYR A 442 -11.95 -14.11 -7.72
C TYR A 442 -11.55 -15.03 -6.58
N LYS A 443 -10.43 -15.72 -6.77
CA LYS A 443 -9.70 -16.43 -5.72
C LYS A 443 -8.21 -16.19 -5.93
N HIS A 444 -7.45 -16.11 -4.83
CA HIS A 444 -5.99 -16.10 -4.93
C HIS A 444 -5.52 -17.35 -5.67
N PRO A 445 -4.48 -17.26 -6.54
CA PRO A 445 -3.90 -18.43 -7.16
C PRO A 445 -3.43 -19.44 -6.11
N ASP A 446 -3.71 -20.72 -6.35
CA ASP A 446 -3.37 -21.77 -5.39
C ASP A 446 -1.85 -21.91 -5.21
N ARG A 447 -1.41 -21.99 -3.96
CA ARG A 447 0.01 -22.06 -3.63
C ARG A 447 0.66 -23.35 -4.15
N ALA A 448 -0.03 -24.48 -4.10
CA ALA A 448 0.52 -25.74 -4.56
C ALA A 448 0.59 -25.78 -6.10
N ALA A 449 -0.46 -25.32 -6.78
CA ALA A 449 -0.52 -25.23 -8.24
C ALA A 449 0.55 -24.29 -8.81
N THR A 450 0.82 -23.18 -8.12
CA THR A 450 1.89 -22.23 -8.49
C THR A 450 3.27 -22.62 -7.95
N LYS A 451 3.45 -23.82 -7.38
CA LYS A 451 4.72 -24.31 -6.83
C LYS A 451 5.35 -23.37 -5.79
N GLY A 452 4.53 -22.72 -4.98
CA GLY A 452 4.96 -21.80 -3.93
C GLY A 452 5.34 -20.40 -4.40
N VAL A 453 5.16 -20.09 -5.69
CA VAL A 453 5.40 -18.74 -6.24
C VAL A 453 4.49 -17.70 -5.59
N ILE A 454 3.23 -18.05 -5.37
CA ILE A 454 2.24 -17.20 -4.71
C ILE A 454 2.14 -17.58 -3.24
N ARG A 455 2.18 -16.56 -2.38
CA ARG A 455 1.92 -16.68 -0.93
C ARG A 455 0.78 -15.73 -0.57
N VAL A 456 -0.13 -16.21 0.26
CA VAL A 456 -1.28 -15.46 0.77
C VAL A 456 -1.17 -15.42 2.29
N SER A 457 -1.33 -14.25 2.88
CA SER A 457 -1.25 -14.02 4.32
C SER A 457 -2.06 -12.78 4.71
N GLY A 458 -1.84 -12.20 5.89
CA GLY A 458 -2.50 -10.96 6.30
C GLY A 458 -3.79 -11.21 7.09
N LEU A 459 -4.77 -10.32 7.03
CA LEU A 459 -6.04 -10.46 7.73
C LEU A 459 -6.89 -11.59 7.13
N ALA A 460 -7.55 -12.35 7.99
CA ALA A 460 -8.20 -13.62 7.62
C ALA A 460 -9.38 -13.48 6.64
N ASP A 461 -10.05 -12.33 6.65
CA ASP A 461 -11.23 -12.02 5.82
C ASP A 461 -10.95 -12.02 4.30
N PHE A 462 -9.68 -11.96 3.89
CA PHE A 462 -9.27 -12.01 2.49
C PHE A 462 -8.23 -13.09 2.15
N ARG A 463 -8.03 -14.07 3.03
CA ARG A 463 -7.11 -15.19 2.74
C ARG A 463 -7.74 -16.23 1.82
N ASP A 464 -8.97 -16.62 2.14
CA ASP A 464 -9.66 -17.74 1.46
C ASP A 464 -10.97 -17.30 0.78
N SER A 465 -11.34 -16.02 0.91
CA SER A 465 -12.60 -15.47 0.40
C SER A 465 -12.45 -14.00 0.01
N VAL A 466 -13.41 -13.47 -0.76
CA VAL A 466 -13.51 -12.05 -1.07
C VAL A 466 -14.58 -11.42 -0.15
N PRO A 467 -14.29 -10.33 0.59
CA PRO A 467 -15.29 -9.60 1.36
C PRO A 467 -16.49 -9.22 0.52
N GLU A 468 -17.70 -9.28 1.11
CA GLU A 468 -18.95 -9.06 0.40
C GLU A 468 -18.99 -7.72 -0.35
N PHE A 469 -18.50 -6.64 0.27
CA PHE A 469 -18.46 -5.32 -0.37
C PHE A 469 -17.54 -5.25 -1.60
N LEU A 470 -16.56 -6.16 -1.69
CA LEU A 470 -15.68 -6.31 -2.85
C LEU A 470 -16.20 -7.35 -3.84
N ALA A 471 -17.21 -8.15 -3.50
CA ALA A 471 -17.74 -9.20 -4.36
C ALA A 471 -18.85 -8.65 -5.27
N THR A 472 -18.91 -9.16 -6.50
CA THR A 472 -19.99 -8.88 -7.44
C THR A 472 -20.12 -10.02 -8.44
N SER A 473 -21.23 -10.06 -9.18
CA SER A 473 -21.45 -10.99 -10.28
C SER A 473 -21.84 -10.25 -11.58
N GLY A 474 -22.16 -11.00 -12.64
CA GLY A 474 -22.73 -10.47 -13.88
C GLY A 474 -21.75 -10.26 -15.04
N LYS A 475 -22.26 -9.69 -16.14
CA LYS A 475 -21.50 -9.47 -17.38
C LYS A 475 -20.38 -8.44 -17.19
N HIS A 476 -19.27 -8.65 -17.88
CA HIS A 476 -18.07 -7.82 -17.83
C HIS A 476 -17.33 -7.89 -19.18
N ASN A 477 -16.33 -7.03 -19.36
CA ASN A 477 -15.59 -6.86 -20.61
C ASN A 477 -14.10 -7.11 -20.34
N PRO A 478 -13.62 -8.36 -20.37
CA PRO A 478 -12.21 -8.64 -20.15
C PRO A 478 -11.40 -8.25 -21.41
N PRO A 479 -10.20 -7.65 -21.26
CA PRO A 479 -9.29 -7.46 -22.38
C PRO A 479 -8.92 -8.80 -23.03
N LYS A 480 -8.57 -8.76 -24.31
CA LYS A 480 -8.12 -9.95 -25.03
C LYS A 480 -6.82 -10.48 -24.40
N ILE A 481 -6.73 -11.79 -24.23
CA ILE A 481 -5.48 -12.44 -23.83
C ILE A 481 -4.62 -12.70 -25.07
N ASN A 482 -3.36 -12.28 -25.04
CA ASN A 482 -2.38 -12.53 -26.09
C ASN A 482 -1.45 -13.67 -25.67
N TYR A 483 -1.76 -14.89 -26.12
CA TYR A 483 -0.95 -16.08 -25.91
C TYR A 483 0.21 -16.18 -26.89
N ARG A 484 1.25 -16.93 -26.50
CA ARG A 484 2.29 -17.39 -27.43
C ARG A 484 1.77 -18.54 -28.28
N THR A 485 2.15 -18.55 -29.55
CA THR A 485 1.80 -19.60 -30.51
C THR A 485 3.03 -20.42 -30.90
N GLU A 486 2.85 -21.69 -31.25
CA GLU A 486 3.97 -22.62 -31.52
C GLU A 486 4.89 -22.14 -32.67
N ASN A 487 4.39 -21.29 -33.56
CA ASN A 487 5.14 -20.73 -34.70
C ASN A 487 6.10 -19.59 -34.32
N GLU A 488 6.05 -19.05 -33.09
CA GLU A 488 6.96 -17.97 -32.65
C GLU A 488 8.40 -18.47 -32.34
N ASN A 489 8.66 -19.78 -32.44
CA ASN A 489 9.95 -20.40 -32.07
C ASN A 489 11.03 -20.43 -33.17
N ASP A 490 10.78 -20.00 -34.41
CA ASP A 490 11.77 -20.17 -35.50
C ASP A 490 12.66 -18.94 -35.77
N SER A 491 12.33 -17.77 -35.22
CA SER A 491 13.11 -16.53 -35.50
C SER A 491 14.18 -16.18 -34.47
N THR A 492 14.12 -16.73 -33.24
CA THR A 492 15.07 -16.40 -32.17
C THR A 492 16.20 -17.42 -31.98
N ARG A 493 16.16 -18.57 -32.69
CA ARG A 493 17.21 -19.59 -32.66
C ARG A 493 18.21 -19.54 -33.82
N ARG A 494 18.06 -18.63 -34.79
CA ARG A 494 18.96 -18.48 -35.96
C ARG A 494 19.82 -17.21 -35.98
N GLY A 495 19.83 -16.42 -34.90
CA GLY A 495 20.56 -15.14 -34.84
C GLY A 495 21.88 -15.18 -34.05
N GLY A 496 22.60 -16.30 -34.06
CA GLY A 496 23.88 -16.44 -33.38
C GLY A 496 24.87 -17.22 -34.25
N ASN A 497 25.51 -16.51 -35.19
CA ASN A 497 26.84 -16.80 -35.70
C ASN A 497 27.67 -15.54 -35.56
#